data_AF-A0A428DJ66-F1
#
_entry.id   AF-A0A428DJ66-F1
#
_cell.length_a   1.000
_cell.length_b   1.000
_cell.length_c   1.000
_cell.angle_alpha   90.00
_cell.angle_beta   90.00
_cell.angle_gamma   90.00
#
_symmetry.space_group_name_H-M   'P 1'
#
loop_
_entity.id
_entity.type
_entity.pdbx_description
1 polymer ?
#
loop_
_entity_poly.entity_id
_entity_poly.type
_entity_poly.pdbx_seq_one_letter_code
_entity_poly.pdbx_strand_id
1 'polypeptide(L)'
;MINTFIFHKPLQQYVPQTFRLWTWFFYYILGGYLGKINIQEIKLTKLIKISFSIIFIISPILLFYLAKNVYHDAPAEYFYDSMIVKIVSIGLFILFLKIEKNIVLKNNELIVKLSSLTLGVYIVHTYVLARVAKYINYNLWYNAVIILIVTLSISFFISRIIWSVKYFRVLLKI
;
A
#
# COMPACT_ATOMS: atom_id res chain seq x y z
N MET A 1 19.39 7.37 4.28
CA MET A 1 18.34 8.26 3.75
C MET A 1 18.98 9.06 2.63
N ILE A 2 19.04 8.53 1.39
CA ILE A 2 19.47 9.34 0.24
C ILE A 2 18.19 10.02 -0.26
N ASN A 3 17.77 11.08 0.45
CA ASN A 3 16.87 12.05 -0.14
C ASN A 3 17.75 12.91 -1.05
N THR A 4 17.87 12.52 -2.31
CA THR A 4 18.39 13.43 -3.33
C THR A 4 17.37 14.56 -3.46
N PHE A 5 17.63 15.65 -2.75
CA PHE A 5 16.87 16.88 -2.91
C PHE A 5 17.23 17.49 -4.26
N ILE A 6 16.22 17.69 -5.10
CA ILE A 6 16.34 18.38 -6.38
C ILE A 6 15.49 19.66 -6.25
N PHE A 7 16.13 20.82 -6.39
CA PHE A 7 15.49 22.13 -6.22
C PHE A 7 14.71 22.24 -4.89
N HIS A 8 15.36 21.91 -3.77
CA HIS A 8 14.80 22.03 -2.40
C HIS A 8 13.58 21.13 -2.11
N LYS A 9 13.25 20.21 -3.02
CA LYS A 9 12.17 19.23 -2.85
C LYS A 9 12.70 17.81 -3.01
N PRO A 10 12.15 16.82 -2.27
CA PRO A 10 12.53 15.43 -2.47
C PRO A 10 12.17 14.97 -3.89
N LEU A 11 13.05 14.19 -4.54
CA LEU A 11 12.84 13.62 -5.88
C LEU A 11 11.44 12.97 -6.03
N GLN A 12 10.95 12.36 -4.94
CA GLN A 12 9.64 11.72 -4.85
C GLN A 12 8.46 12.64 -5.16
N GLN A 13 8.61 13.97 -5.06
CA GLN A 13 7.56 14.93 -5.41
C GLN A 13 7.37 15.08 -6.92
N TYR A 14 8.38 14.75 -7.72
CA TYR A 14 8.34 14.93 -9.17
C TYR A 14 7.83 13.69 -9.91
N VAL A 15 7.78 12.53 -9.25
CA VAL A 15 7.37 11.27 -9.85
C VAL A 15 6.16 10.71 -9.08
N PRO A 16 4.99 10.60 -9.73
CA PRO A 16 3.82 9.97 -9.12
C PRO A 16 4.16 8.58 -8.61
N GLN A 17 3.63 8.21 -7.45
CA GLN A 17 4.02 6.98 -6.77
C GLN A 17 3.94 5.74 -7.65
N THR A 18 2.89 5.62 -8.46
CA THR A 18 2.68 4.49 -9.36
C THR A 18 3.84 4.27 -10.35
N PHE A 19 4.55 5.34 -10.71
CA PHE A 19 5.67 5.31 -11.67
C PHE A 19 7.06 5.29 -11.01
N ARG A 20 7.15 5.23 -9.67
CA ARG A 20 8.43 5.16 -8.96
C ARG A 20 9.04 3.76 -9.04
N LEU A 21 9.57 3.39 -10.20
CA LEU A 21 10.10 2.04 -10.48
C LEU A 21 11.13 1.58 -9.44
N TRP A 22 11.89 2.49 -8.82
CA TRP A 22 12.82 2.15 -7.74
C TRP A 22 12.13 1.55 -6.52
N THR A 23 10.96 2.06 -6.13
CA THR A 23 10.16 1.51 -5.02
C THR A 23 9.67 0.12 -5.38
N TRP A 24 9.20 -0.07 -6.62
CA TRP A 24 8.78 -1.38 -7.13
C TRP A 24 9.93 -2.39 -7.13
N PHE A 25 11.07 -2.04 -7.70
CA PHE A 25 12.25 -2.91 -7.74
C PHE A 25 12.75 -3.25 -6.34
N PHE A 26 12.74 -2.29 -5.41
CA PHE A 26 13.09 -2.54 -4.02
C PHE A 26 12.21 -3.64 -3.42
N TYR A 27 10.88 -3.49 -3.48
CA TYR A 27 9.98 -4.48 -2.90
C TYR A 27 10.00 -5.82 -3.64
N TYR A 28 10.20 -5.81 -4.96
CA TYR A 28 10.33 -7.04 -5.76
C TYR A 28 11.58 -7.84 -5.40
N ILE A 29 12.75 -7.19 -5.39
CA ILE A 29 14.02 -7.83 -5.00
C ILE A 29 13.97 -8.32 -3.57
N LEU A 30 13.41 -7.51 -2.66
CA LEU A 30 13.25 -7.86 -1.27
C LEU A 30 12.33 -9.06 -1.07
N GLY A 31 11.19 -9.10 -1.77
CA GLY A 31 10.28 -10.25 -1.77
C GLY A 31 10.96 -11.52 -2.29
N GLY A 32 11.73 -11.41 -3.37
CA GLY A 32 12.53 -12.52 -3.89
C GLY A 32 13.61 -13.00 -2.92
N TYR A 33 14.28 -12.09 -2.22
CA TYR A 33 15.26 -12.44 -1.18
C TYR A 33 14.58 -13.13 0.01
N LEU A 34 13.47 -12.57 0.50
CA LEU A 34 12.69 -13.17 1.58
C LEU A 34 12.17 -14.56 1.19
N GLY A 35 11.73 -14.77 -0.06
CA GLY A 35 11.27 -16.08 -0.54
C GLY A 35 12.36 -17.16 -0.58
N LYS A 36 13.64 -16.76 -0.70
CA LYS A 36 14.79 -17.71 -0.59
C LYS A 36 15.11 -18.07 0.86
N ILE A 37 14.83 -17.17 1.79
CA ILE A 37 14.93 -17.50 3.22
C ILE A 37 13.80 -18.46 3.53
N ASN A 38 14.08 -19.51 4.30
CA ASN A 38 12.99 -20.30 4.85
C ASN A 38 12.28 -19.49 5.95
N ILE A 39 11.43 -18.53 5.56
CA ILE A 39 10.65 -17.68 6.48
C ILE A 39 9.85 -18.55 7.47
N GLN A 40 9.54 -19.78 7.09
CA GLN A 40 8.86 -20.75 7.94
C GLN A 40 9.70 -21.20 9.14
N GLU A 41 11.04 -21.15 9.07
CA GLU A 41 11.94 -21.44 10.19
C GLU A 41 12.09 -20.25 11.16
N ILE A 42 11.75 -19.03 10.75
CA ILE A 42 11.84 -17.85 11.61
C ILE A 42 10.89 -18.02 12.80
N LYS A 43 11.43 -18.15 14.02
CA LYS A 43 10.62 -18.23 15.25
C LYS A 43 10.18 -16.83 15.67
N LEU A 44 8.92 -16.50 15.39
CA LEU A 44 8.29 -15.28 15.93
C LEU A 44 7.90 -15.50 17.39
N THR A 45 8.69 -14.95 18.32
CA THR A 45 8.33 -14.91 19.74
C THR A 45 7.10 -14.04 19.95
N LYS A 46 6.37 -14.27 21.05
CA LYS A 46 5.21 -13.44 21.44
C LYS A 46 5.58 -11.96 21.53
N LEU A 47 6.78 -11.67 22.04
CA LEU A 47 7.31 -10.31 22.14
C LEU A 47 7.47 -9.66 20.76
N ILE A 48 8.08 -10.35 19.78
CA ILE A 48 8.24 -9.83 18.42
C ILE A 48 6.89 -9.53 17.77
N LYS A 49 5.90 -10.42 17.92
CA LYS A 49 4.55 -10.20 17.39
C LYS A 49 3.91 -8.95 17.99
N ILE A 50 3.99 -8.79 19.31
CA ILE A 50 3.45 -7.62 20.02
C ILE A 50 4.18 -6.35 19.56
N SER A 51 5.51 -6.37 19.49
CA SER A 51 6.30 -5.23 19.02
C SER A 51 5.91 -4.81 17.61
N PHE A 52 5.75 -5.74 16.67
CA PHE A 52 5.29 -5.42 15.32
C PHE A 52 3.87 -4.87 15.28
N SER A 53 2.93 -5.43 16.06
CA SER A 53 1.57 -4.90 16.17
C SER A 53 1.57 -3.46 16.72
N ILE A 54 2.41 -3.18 17.72
CA ILE A 54 2.56 -1.83 18.29
C ILE A 54 3.13 -0.87 17.24
N ILE A 55 4.22 -1.25 16.57
CA ILE A 55 4.83 -0.41 15.52
C ILE A 55 3.83 -0.16 14.38
N PHE A 56 3.04 -1.18 14.00
CA PHE A 56 2.01 -1.04 12.98
C PHE A 56 0.95 0.00 13.37
N ILE A 57 0.50 0.02 14.62
CA ILE A 57 -0.49 0.99 15.12
C ILE A 57 0.11 2.39 15.31
N ILE A 58 1.35 2.48 15.78
CA ILE A 58 2.02 3.77 16.03
C ILE A 58 2.48 4.43 14.72
N SER A 59 2.85 3.64 13.71
CA SER A 59 3.45 4.16 12.48
C SER A 59 2.57 5.19 11.75
N PRO A 60 1.24 5.04 11.58
CA PRO A 60 0.42 6.06 10.94
C PRO A 60 0.36 7.36 11.74
N ILE A 61 0.35 7.28 13.08
CA ILE A 61 0.34 8.45 13.96
C ILE A 61 1.66 9.22 13.81
N LEU A 62 2.79 8.51 13.83
CA LEU A 62 4.12 9.08 13.64
C LEU A 62 4.25 9.71 12.25
N LEU A 63 3.80 9.01 11.21
CA LEU A 63 3.85 9.50 9.83
C LEU A 63 2.95 10.73 9.64
N PHE A 64 1.77 10.75 10.26
CA PHE A 64 0.89 11.93 10.25
C PHE A 64 1.54 13.14 10.92
N TYR A 65 2.17 12.93 12.09
CA TYR A 65 2.92 13.99 12.77
C TYR A 65 4.06 14.55 11.90
N LEU A 66 4.84 13.66 11.26
CA LEU A 66 5.91 14.07 10.33
C LEU A 66 5.35 14.82 9.12
N ALA A 67 4.26 14.33 8.54
CA ALA A 67 3.60 14.95 7.39
C ALA A 67 3.20 16.39 7.71
N LYS A 68 2.52 16.60 8.84
CA LYS A 68 2.00 17.90 9.24
C LYS A 68 3.11 18.87 9.67
N ASN A 69 4.02 18.42 10.53
CA ASN A 69 4.95 19.33 11.22
C ASN A 69 6.32 19.48 10.55
N VAL A 70 6.78 18.48 9.80
CA VAL A 70 8.10 18.50 9.16
C VAL A 70 7.99 18.77 7.66
N TYR A 71 7.01 18.13 7.01
CA TYR A 71 6.86 18.19 5.56
C TYR A 71 5.69 19.08 5.10
N HIS A 72 5.03 19.78 6.01
CA HIS A 72 3.93 20.73 5.77
C HIS A 72 2.81 20.16 4.88
N ASP A 73 2.10 19.16 5.42
CA ASP A 73 0.97 18.46 4.79
C ASP A 73 1.33 17.68 3.51
N ALA A 74 2.50 17.04 3.55
CA ALA A 74 2.91 16.09 2.53
C ALA A 74 1.91 14.93 2.36
N PRO A 75 1.48 14.60 1.12
CA PRO A 75 0.70 13.39 0.86
C PRO A 75 1.41 12.13 1.35
N ALA A 76 0.62 11.17 1.83
CA ALA A 76 1.10 9.92 2.41
C ALA A 76 2.02 9.11 1.48
N GLU A 77 1.86 9.30 0.16
CA GLU A 77 2.65 8.66 -0.88
C GLU A 77 4.16 8.94 -0.78
N TYR A 78 4.57 10.05 -0.16
CA TYR A 78 5.99 10.37 0.02
C TYR A 78 6.68 9.50 1.07
N PHE A 79 5.91 8.93 2.00
CA PHE A 79 6.47 8.09 3.05
C PHE A 79 6.77 6.66 2.63
N TYR A 80 6.32 6.24 1.44
CA TYR A 80 6.56 4.87 0.95
C TYR A 80 8.05 4.52 0.78
N ASP A 81 8.90 5.53 0.54
CA ASP A 81 10.34 5.30 0.45
C ASP A 81 11.06 5.33 1.82
N SER A 82 10.35 5.71 2.89
CA SER A 82 10.90 5.80 4.24
C SER A 82 11.28 4.44 4.81
N MET A 83 12.34 4.41 5.62
CA MET A 83 12.78 3.18 6.28
C MET A 83 11.73 2.63 7.25
N ILE A 84 10.97 3.51 7.92
CA ILE A 84 9.90 3.11 8.84
C ILE A 84 8.84 2.32 8.09
N VAL A 85 8.35 2.83 6.96
CA VAL A 85 7.33 2.14 6.15
C VAL A 85 7.87 0.82 5.60
N LYS A 86 9.12 0.78 5.16
CA LYS A 86 9.76 -0.46 4.67
C LYS A 86 9.85 -1.53 5.77
N ILE A 87 10.31 -1.17 6.97
CA ILE A 87 10.40 -2.09 8.11
C ILE A 87 9.02 -2.60 8.51
N VAL A 88 8.03 -1.72 8.61
CA VAL A 88 6.64 -2.11 8.93
C VAL A 88 6.08 -3.05 7.88
N SER A 89 6.29 -2.75 6.60
CA SER A 89 5.81 -3.58 5.49
C SER A 89 6.41 -5.00 5.53
N ILE A 90 7.72 -5.11 5.79
CA ILE A 90 8.40 -6.41 5.92
C ILE A 90 7.86 -7.18 7.14
N GLY A 91 7.71 -6.49 8.28
CA GLY A 91 7.19 -7.09 9.50
C GLY A 91 5.79 -7.65 9.31
N LEU A 92 4.90 -6.88 8.67
CA LEU A 92 3.55 -7.31 8.32
C LEU A 92 3.57 -8.51 7.39
N PHE A 93 4.40 -8.49 6.35
CA PHE A 93 4.52 -9.59 5.40
C PHE A 93 4.90 -10.90 6.11
N ILE A 94 5.93 -10.88 6.96
CA ILE A 94 6.35 -12.05 7.74
C ILE A 94 5.26 -12.51 8.70
N LEU A 95 4.55 -11.58 9.33
CA LEU A 95 3.46 -11.88 10.26
C LEU A 95 2.27 -12.55 9.55
N PHE A 96 1.86 -12.04 8.38
CA PHE A 96 0.80 -12.64 7.57
C PHE A 96 1.16 -14.04 7.08
N LEU A 97 2.37 -14.26 6.56
CA LEU A 97 2.83 -15.60 6.15
C LEU A 97 2.78 -16.63 7.30
N LYS A 98 3.04 -16.19 8.53
CA LYS A 98 2.96 -17.06 9.71
C LYS A 98 1.54 -17.31 10.19
N ILE A 99 0.65 -16.34 10.02
CA ILE A 99 -0.77 -16.46 10.38
C ILE A 99 -1.50 -17.35 9.38
N GLU A 100 -1.22 -17.23 8.08
CA GLU A 100 -1.86 -17.98 7.00
C GLU A 100 -1.87 -19.49 7.27
N LYS A 101 -0.76 -20.05 7.77
CA LYS A 101 -0.66 -21.49 8.12
C LYS A 101 -1.71 -21.95 9.15
N ASN A 102 -2.21 -21.05 9.99
CA ASN A 102 -3.17 -21.35 11.05
C ASN A 102 -4.62 -20.99 10.67
N ILE A 103 -4.87 -20.41 9.49
CA ILE A 103 -6.19 -19.95 9.07
C ILE A 103 -6.63 -20.74 7.83
N VAL A 104 -7.71 -21.53 7.98
CA VAL A 104 -8.44 -22.07 6.83
C VAL A 104 -9.43 -21.01 6.36
N LEU A 105 -9.13 -20.38 5.23
CA LEU A 105 -9.98 -19.36 4.62
C LEU A 105 -11.20 -20.00 3.95
N LYS A 106 -12.41 -19.75 4.49
CA LYS A 106 -13.67 -20.33 3.99
C LYS A 106 -14.11 -19.84 2.60
N ASN A 107 -13.57 -18.72 2.09
CA ASN A 107 -13.97 -18.09 0.82
C ASN A 107 -12.76 -17.78 -0.10
N ASN A 108 -11.92 -18.77 -0.38
CA ASN A 108 -10.70 -18.60 -1.17
C ASN A 108 -10.94 -17.94 -2.55
N GLU A 109 -11.99 -18.32 -3.26
CA GLU A 109 -12.26 -17.77 -4.60
C GLU A 109 -12.55 -16.27 -4.60
N LEU A 110 -13.32 -15.80 -3.62
CA LEU A 110 -13.69 -14.40 -3.50
C LEU A 110 -12.47 -13.55 -3.13
N ILE A 111 -11.63 -14.06 -2.22
CA ILE A 111 -10.37 -13.43 -1.81
C ILE A 111 -9.42 -13.35 -2.99
N VAL A 112 -9.22 -14.44 -3.73
CA VAL A 112 -8.37 -14.48 -4.94
C VAL A 112 -8.87 -13.51 -6.01
N LYS A 113 -10.19 -13.45 -6.22
CA LYS A 113 -10.79 -12.53 -7.18
C LYS A 113 -10.58 -11.07 -6.76
N LEU A 114 -10.82 -10.72 -5.50
CA LEU A 114 -10.63 -9.36 -4.99
C LEU A 114 -9.15 -8.96 -5.00
N SER A 115 -8.25 -9.86 -4.58
CA SER A 115 -6.81 -9.60 -4.56
C SER A 115 -6.27 -9.34 -5.97
N SER A 116 -6.75 -10.08 -6.98
CA SER A 116 -6.35 -9.88 -8.39
C SER A 116 -6.68 -8.48 -8.94
N LEU A 117 -7.65 -7.77 -8.34
CA LEU A 117 -8.07 -6.43 -8.77
C LEU A 117 -7.32 -5.31 -8.04
N THR A 118 -6.64 -5.61 -6.92
CA THR A 118 -6.02 -4.60 -6.05
C THR A 118 -4.99 -3.73 -6.77
N LEU A 119 -4.18 -4.30 -7.66
CA LEU A 119 -3.23 -3.55 -8.47
C LEU A 119 -3.93 -2.55 -9.41
N GLY A 120 -5.03 -2.97 -10.06
CA GLY A 120 -5.85 -2.07 -10.88
C GLY A 120 -6.44 -0.94 -10.05
N VAL A 121 -6.99 -1.26 -8.87
CA VAL A 121 -7.56 -0.27 -7.95
C VAL A 121 -6.48 0.73 -7.51
N TYR A 122 -5.30 0.23 -7.17
CA TYR A 122 -4.16 1.05 -6.80
C TYR A 122 -3.74 2.04 -7.90
N ILE A 123 -3.84 1.68 -9.18
CA ILE A 123 -3.53 2.60 -10.27
C ILE A 123 -4.68 3.61 -10.51
N VAL A 124 -5.92 3.14 -10.47
CA VAL A 124 -7.09 3.92 -10.90
C VAL A 124 -7.60 4.88 -9.81
N HIS A 125 -7.42 4.53 -8.52
CA HIS A 125 -8.08 5.26 -7.43
C HIS A 125 -7.68 6.73 -7.30
N THR A 126 -6.43 7.10 -7.63
CA THR A 126 -5.98 8.50 -7.56
C THR A 126 -6.72 9.37 -8.56
N TYR A 127 -6.96 8.87 -9.78
CA TYR A 127 -7.75 9.55 -10.80
C TYR A 127 -9.23 9.65 -10.43
N VAL A 128 -9.79 8.57 -9.88
CA VAL A 128 -11.18 8.56 -9.40
C VAL A 128 -11.35 9.54 -8.25
N LEU A 129 -10.44 9.53 -7.28
CA LEU A 129 -10.44 10.44 -6.14
C LEU A 129 -10.43 11.89 -6.60
N ALA A 130 -9.52 12.26 -7.51
CA ALA A 130 -9.45 13.61 -8.07
C ALA A 130 -10.75 14.06 -8.76
N ARG A 131 -11.55 13.11 -9.27
CA ARG A 131 -12.85 13.40 -9.86
C ARG A 131 -13.95 13.52 -8.82
N VAL A 132 -14.02 12.59 -7.87
CA VAL A 132 -15.00 12.55 -6.77
C VAL A 132 -14.85 13.78 -5.86
N ALA A 133 -13.61 14.17 -5.58
CA ALA A 133 -13.24 15.35 -4.79
C ALA A 133 -13.86 16.67 -5.30
N LYS A 134 -14.17 16.76 -6.61
CA LYS A 134 -14.80 17.96 -7.21
C LYS A 134 -16.27 18.10 -6.84
N TYR A 135 -16.91 17.01 -6.41
CA TYR A 135 -18.35 16.95 -6.16
C TYR A 135 -18.70 16.87 -4.68
N ILE A 136 -17.75 16.52 -3.82
CA ILE A 136 -17.99 16.32 -2.40
C ILE A 136 -17.04 17.24 -1.62
N ASN A 137 -17.60 18.08 -0.75
CA ASN A 137 -16.84 19.00 0.08
C ASN A 137 -16.14 18.27 1.24
N TYR A 138 -14.88 18.57 1.51
CA TYR A 138 -14.07 17.95 2.57
C TYR A 138 -14.36 18.48 3.99
N ASN A 139 -15.17 19.52 4.13
CA ASN A 139 -15.36 20.20 5.42
C ASN A 139 -15.97 19.34 6.53
N LEU A 140 -16.59 18.21 6.19
CA LEU A 140 -17.29 17.34 7.14
C LEU A 140 -16.58 15.98 7.22
N TRP A 141 -16.34 15.49 8.44
CA TRP A 141 -15.62 14.24 8.65
C TRP A 141 -16.28 13.03 7.97
N TYR A 142 -17.61 12.99 7.92
CA TYR A 142 -18.35 11.92 7.27
C TYR A 142 -18.22 11.97 5.74
N ASN A 143 -17.97 13.14 5.15
CA ASN A 143 -17.70 13.25 3.72
C ASN A 143 -16.38 12.56 3.33
N ALA A 144 -15.38 12.54 4.22
CA ALA A 144 -14.15 11.77 3.98
C ALA A 144 -14.44 10.26 3.88
N VAL A 145 -15.33 9.74 4.72
CA VAL A 145 -15.77 8.33 4.68
C VAL A 145 -16.55 8.04 3.39
N ILE A 146 -17.46 8.93 3.00
CA ILE A 146 -18.22 8.82 1.75
C ILE A 146 -17.27 8.83 0.55
N ILE A 147 -16.33 9.77 0.50
CA ILE A 147 -15.32 9.87 -0.56
C ILE A 147 -14.51 8.57 -0.65
N LEU A 148 -14.09 8.00 0.48
CA LEU A 148 -13.36 6.74 0.52
C LEU A 148 -14.18 5.59 -0.08
N ILE A 149 -15.42 5.42 0.37
CA ILE A 149 -16.30 4.33 -0.09
C ILE A 149 -16.60 4.47 -1.58
N VAL A 150 -16.97 5.66 -2.03
CA VAL A 150 -17.30 5.94 -3.44
C VAL A 150 -16.08 5.74 -4.33
N THR A 151 -14.92 6.28 -3.93
CA THR A 151 -13.68 6.16 -4.70
C THR A 151 -13.27 4.70 -4.85
N LEU A 152 -13.27 3.92 -3.77
CA LEU A 152 -12.92 2.51 -3.82
C LEU A 152 -13.92 1.71 -4.67
N SER A 153 -15.22 1.95 -4.51
CA SER A 153 -16.26 1.23 -5.26
C SER A 153 -16.12 1.44 -6.77
N ILE A 154 -15.97 2.69 -7.21
CA ILE A 154 -15.77 3.02 -8.63
C ILE A 154 -14.45 2.42 -9.13
N SER A 155 -13.38 2.50 -8.34
CA SER A 155 -12.07 1.95 -8.72
C SER A 155 -12.10 0.45 -8.89
N PHE A 156 -12.77 -0.29 -8.01
CA PHE A 156 -12.97 -1.74 -8.14
C PHE A 156 -13.77 -2.09 -9.40
N PHE A 157 -14.81 -1.31 -9.69
CA PHE A 157 -15.62 -1.51 -10.89
C PHE A 157 -14.82 -1.30 -12.18
N ILE A 158 -14.09 -0.18 -12.29
CA ILE A 158 -13.21 0.10 -13.44
C ILE A 158 -12.14 -0.98 -13.57
N SER A 159 -11.48 -1.35 -12.47
CA SER A 159 -10.44 -2.39 -12.47
C SER A 159 -10.98 -3.74 -12.92
N ARG A 160 -12.22 -4.07 -12.54
CA ARG A 160 -12.91 -5.28 -12.99
C ARG A 160 -13.15 -5.27 -14.50
N ILE A 161 -13.54 -4.12 -15.06
CA ILE A 161 -13.70 -3.94 -16.51
C ILE A 161 -12.35 -4.11 -17.21
N ILE A 162 -11.28 -3.46 -16.73
CA ILE A 162 -9.95 -3.59 -17.32
C ILE A 162 -9.48 -5.05 -17.30
N TRP A 163 -9.68 -5.77 -16.20
CA TRP A 163 -9.34 -7.20 -16.07
C TRP A 163 -10.12 -8.11 -17.03
N SER A 164 -11.30 -7.68 -17.48
CA SER A 164 -12.07 -8.44 -18.47
C SER A 164 -11.43 -8.42 -19.87
N VAL A 165 -10.56 -7.45 -20.16
CA VAL A 165 -9.84 -7.33 -21.42
C VAL A 165 -8.68 -8.33 -21.49
N LYS A 166 -8.67 -9.16 -22.54
CA LYS A 166 -7.79 -10.34 -22.67
C LYS A 166 -6.29 -10.00 -22.62
N TYR A 167 -5.88 -8.88 -23.21
CA TYR A 167 -4.47 -8.44 -23.28
C TYR A 167 -3.89 -8.02 -21.92
N PHE A 168 -4.68 -7.34 -21.08
CA PHE A 168 -4.23 -6.94 -19.74
C PHE A 168 -4.08 -8.11 -18.78
N ARG A 169 -4.87 -9.18 -18.96
CA ARG A 169 -4.77 -10.39 -18.14
C ARG A 169 -3.41 -11.09 -18.26
N VAL A 170 -2.71 -10.94 -19.38
CA VAL A 170 -1.38 -11.54 -19.58
C VAL A 170 -0.30 -10.72 -18.88
N LEU A 171 -0.40 -9.38 -18.90
CA LEU A 171 0.53 -8.49 -18.22
C LEU A 171 0.36 -8.48 -16.68
N LEU A 172 -0.85 -8.74 -16.19
CA LEU A 172 -1.18 -8.71 -14.76
C LEU A 172 -1.20 -10.11 -14.10
N LYS A 173 -0.95 -11.19 -14.86
CA LYS A 173 -0.61 -12.50 -14.31
C LYS A 173 0.87 -12.49 -13.92
N ILE A 174 1.16 -11.84 -12.80
CA ILE A 174 2.43 -11.96 -12.07
C ILE A 174 2.11 -12.65 -10.75
#